data_AF-A0A095ZRW6-F1
#
_entry.id   AF-A0A095ZRW6-F1
#
_cell.length_a   1.000
_cell.length_b   1.000
_cell.length_c   1.000
_cell.angle_alpha   90.00
_cell.angle_beta   90.00
_cell.angle_gamma   90.00
#
_symmetry.space_group_name_H-M   'P 1'
#
loop_
_entity.id
_entity.type
_entity.pdbx_description
1 polymer ?
#
loop_
_entity_poly.entity_id
_entity_poly.type
_entity_poly.pdbx_seq_one_letter_code
_entity_poly.pdbx_strand_id
1 'polypeptide(L)'
;MGFKIVEMEGLSGPKAHIYSVVFDGDKETLLEQFFNENSSEEELLIKMFGKIKSMADKTGCLRQFFKEGEGKLADGVVALAEGNMRLYGIYFHRAVVLFGSGGIKNVRAYQDDPVLNEKAEQVKYVASKINKAILDRDIIISDEGELDYENFESYD
;
A
#
# COMPACT_ATOMS: atom_id res chain seq x y z
N MET A 1 -14.17 -4.93 12.03
CA MET A 1 -13.05 -5.20 11.09
C MET A 1 -11.74 -5.25 11.87
N GLY A 2 -10.74 -6.01 11.43
CA GLY A 2 -9.47 -6.14 12.17
C GLY A 2 -8.41 -5.07 11.87
N PHE A 3 -8.76 -4.01 11.13
CA PHE A 3 -7.88 -2.90 10.76
C PHE A 3 -8.69 -1.66 10.37
N LYS A 4 -8.01 -0.50 10.32
CA LYS A 4 -8.55 0.79 9.83
C LYS A 4 -7.69 1.33 8.68
N ILE A 5 -8.32 2.03 7.74
CA ILE A 5 -7.63 2.76 6.67
C ILE A 5 -7.28 4.16 7.18
N VAL A 6 -6.06 4.60 6.94
CA VAL A 6 -5.54 5.89 7.41
C VAL A 6 -4.88 6.60 6.25
N GLU A 7 -5.22 7.88 6.03
CA GLU A 7 -4.48 8.72 5.10
C GLU A 7 -3.14 9.13 5.69
N MET A 8 -2.08 9.01 4.91
CA MET A 8 -0.74 9.44 5.27
C MET A 8 -0.56 10.89 4.83
N GLU A 9 -1.16 11.85 5.55
CA GLU A 9 -1.19 13.28 5.17
C GLU A 9 0.18 13.85 4.79
N GLY A 10 1.24 13.46 5.51
CA GLY A 10 2.62 13.89 5.22
C GLY A 10 3.21 13.31 3.93
N LEU A 11 2.60 12.27 3.36
CA LEU A 11 2.98 11.60 2.12
C LEU A 11 1.99 11.85 0.98
N SER A 12 0.75 12.23 1.28
CA SER A 12 -0.25 12.70 0.32
C SER A 12 0.14 14.05 -0.30
N GLY A 13 -0.51 14.37 -1.42
CA GLY A 13 -0.29 15.60 -2.17
C GLY A 13 -1.34 15.83 -3.25
N PRO A 14 -1.29 16.98 -3.95
CA PRO A 14 -2.34 17.42 -4.87
C PRO A 14 -2.51 16.54 -6.13
N LYS A 15 -1.68 15.52 -6.34
CA LYS A 15 -1.75 14.60 -7.48
C LYS A 15 -2.10 13.17 -7.09
N ALA A 16 -1.90 12.79 -5.83
CA ALA A 16 -2.36 11.52 -5.31
C ALA A 16 -2.42 11.51 -3.78
N HIS A 17 -3.44 10.84 -3.26
CA HIS A 17 -3.60 10.52 -1.86
C HIS A 17 -2.95 9.16 -1.56
N ILE A 18 -2.18 9.13 -0.48
CA ILE A 18 -1.46 7.93 -0.04
C ILE A 18 -2.12 7.41 1.22
N TYR A 19 -2.69 6.22 1.15
CA TYR A 19 -3.30 5.56 2.30
C TYR A 19 -2.42 4.41 2.81
N SER A 20 -2.67 4.00 4.03
CA SER A 20 -2.11 2.81 4.67
C SER A 20 -3.17 2.20 5.59
N VAL A 21 -2.86 1.09 6.25
CA VAL A 21 -3.73 0.49 7.26
C VAL A 21 -3.03 0.30 8.58
N VAL A 22 -3.80 0.40 9.67
CA VAL A 22 -3.38 0.04 11.03
C VAL A 22 -4.25 -1.12 11.51
N PHE A 23 -3.64 -2.23 11.94
CA PHE A 23 -4.38 -3.38 12.49
C PHE A 23 -4.81 -3.12 13.93
N ASP A 24 -5.88 -3.79 14.37
CA ASP A 24 -6.36 -3.68 15.75
C ASP A 24 -5.28 -4.13 16.75
N GLY A 25 -4.93 -3.24 17.66
CA GLY A 25 -3.86 -3.47 18.66
C GLY A 25 -2.49 -2.93 18.24
N ASP A 26 -2.30 -2.59 16.96
CA ASP A 26 -1.09 -1.92 16.49
C ASP A 26 -1.19 -0.40 16.71
N LYS A 27 -0.03 0.24 16.87
CA LYS A 27 0.10 1.71 16.98
C LYS A 27 0.51 2.37 15.68
N GLU A 28 1.17 1.61 14.81
CA GLU A 28 1.79 2.09 13.58
C GLU A 28 1.04 1.48 12.39
N THR A 29 0.90 2.26 11.33
CA THR A 29 0.41 1.76 10.06
C THR A 29 1.43 0.82 9.42
N LEU A 30 1.00 -0.05 8.50
CA LEU A 30 1.90 -0.95 7.78
C LEU A 30 3.03 -0.22 7.04
N LEU A 31 2.74 0.97 6.50
CA LEU A 31 3.74 1.80 5.84
C LEU A 31 4.78 2.35 6.83
N GLU A 32 4.39 2.75 8.04
CA GLU A 32 5.33 3.17 9.08
C GLU A 32 6.19 2.00 9.55
N GLN A 33 5.57 0.83 9.78
CA GLN A 33 6.28 -0.41 10.10
C GLN A 33 7.31 -0.73 9.01
N PHE A 34 6.97 -0.57 7.73
CA PHE A 34 7.92 -0.74 6.63
C PHE A 34 9.15 0.16 6.75
N PHE A 35 8.98 1.46 7.01
CA PHE A 35 10.12 2.37 7.18
C PHE A 35 10.94 2.02 8.42
N ASN A 36 10.30 1.67 9.53
CA ASN A 36 10.97 1.31 10.78
C ASN A 36 11.78 0.02 10.66
N GLU A 37 11.18 -1.04 10.12
CA GLU A 37 11.80 -2.36 9.98
C GLU A 37 12.94 -2.39 8.97
N ASN A 38 12.91 -1.51 7.96
CA ASN A 38 13.94 -1.43 6.92
C ASN A 38 14.91 -0.24 7.14
N SER A 39 14.92 0.35 8.34
CA SER A 39 15.73 1.55 8.67
C SER A 39 17.23 1.40 8.44
N SER A 40 17.77 0.17 8.43
CA SER A 40 19.17 -0.09 8.07
C SER A 40 19.50 0.18 6.60
N GLU A 41 18.48 0.24 5.73
CA GLU A 41 18.59 0.43 4.27
C GLU A 41 18.31 1.88 3.86
N GLU A 42 18.91 2.84 4.58
CA GLU A 42 18.61 4.27 4.51
C GLU A 42 18.61 4.84 3.08
N GLU A 43 19.60 4.50 2.26
CA GLU A 43 19.71 5.02 0.89
C GLU A 43 18.54 4.55 0.01
N LEU A 44 18.10 3.30 0.18
CA LEU A 44 16.96 2.74 -0.55
C LEU A 44 15.65 3.36 -0.04
N LEU A 45 15.51 3.57 1.27
CA LEU A 45 14.35 4.23 1.86
C LEU A 45 14.20 5.68 1.40
N ILE A 46 15.29 6.45 1.34
CA ILE A 46 15.27 7.84 0.83
C ILE A 46 14.77 7.88 -0.62
N LYS A 47 15.25 6.97 -1.47
CA LYS A 47 14.81 6.87 -2.87
C LYS A 47 13.34 6.42 -2.97
N MET A 48 12.92 5.48 -2.14
CA MET A 48 11.52 5.03 -2.07
C MET A 48 10.59 6.17 -1.64
N PHE A 49 10.96 6.89 -0.58
CA PHE A 49 10.25 8.08 -0.11
C PHE A 49 10.17 9.15 -1.21
N GLY A 50 11.28 9.42 -1.90
CA GLY A 50 11.31 10.36 -3.02
C GLY A 50 10.37 9.97 -4.17
N LYS A 51 10.23 8.68 -4.46
CA LYS A 51 9.24 8.17 -5.43
C LYS A 51 7.81 8.40 -4.96
N ILE A 52 7.49 8.08 -3.70
CA ILE A 52 6.17 8.31 -3.12
C ILE A 52 5.82 9.80 -3.20
N LYS A 53 6.73 10.68 -2.77
CA LYS A 53 6.52 12.13 -2.87
C LYS A 53 6.36 12.64 -4.30
N SER A 54 7.14 12.11 -5.26
CA SER A 54 6.98 12.47 -6.67
C SER A 54 5.61 12.05 -7.24
N MET A 55 5.08 10.90 -6.80
CA MET A 55 3.73 10.49 -7.15
C MET A 55 2.69 11.45 -6.56
N ALA A 56 2.76 11.68 -5.25
CA ALA A 56 1.81 12.52 -4.53
C ALA A 56 1.78 13.98 -5.00
N ASP A 57 2.95 14.58 -5.29
CA ASP A 57 3.04 16.02 -5.57
C ASP A 57 3.04 16.37 -7.05
N LYS A 58 3.52 15.47 -7.93
CA LYS A 58 3.86 15.83 -9.31
C LYS A 58 3.18 14.98 -10.37
N THR A 59 3.21 13.67 -10.21
CA THR A 59 2.94 12.73 -11.33
C THR A 59 1.67 11.92 -11.19
N GLY A 60 1.11 11.80 -9.99
CA GLY A 60 0.13 10.79 -9.63
C GLY A 60 0.75 9.38 -9.62
N CYS A 61 -0.02 8.41 -9.14
CA CYS A 61 0.34 6.99 -9.12
C CYS A 61 0.23 6.40 -10.54
N LEU A 62 1.19 6.70 -11.41
CA LEU A 62 1.22 6.11 -12.75
C LEU A 62 1.47 4.60 -12.65
N ARG A 63 0.63 3.80 -13.30
CA ARG A 63 0.69 2.33 -13.27
C ARG A 63 2.07 1.75 -13.58
N GLN A 64 2.82 2.40 -14.48
CA GLN A 64 4.19 2.02 -14.85
C GLN A 64 5.23 2.10 -13.71
N PHE A 65 4.94 2.82 -12.62
CA PHE A 65 5.82 2.85 -11.45
C PHE A 65 5.73 1.57 -10.62
N PHE A 66 4.69 0.77 -10.85
CA PHE A 66 4.40 -0.40 -10.08
C PHE A 66 4.75 -1.67 -10.84
N LYS A 67 5.25 -2.67 -10.11
CA LYS A 67 5.40 -4.03 -10.60
C LYS A 67 4.09 -4.77 -10.37
N GLU A 68 3.52 -5.28 -11.47
CA GLU A 68 2.37 -6.17 -11.46
C GLU A 68 2.81 -7.63 -11.40
N GLY A 69 1.95 -8.52 -10.92
CA GLY A 69 2.24 -9.96 -10.85
C GLY A 69 3.01 -10.41 -9.61
N GLU A 70 3.04 -9.59 -8.55
CA GLU A 70 3.54 -10.01 -7.23
C GLU A 70 2.45 -10.75 -6.40
N GLY A 71 1.33 -11.13 -7.02
CA GLY A 71 0.17 -11.81 -6.42
C GLY A 71 -0.51 -12.80 -7.38
N LYS A 72 -1.75 -13.21 -7.10
CA LYS A 72 -2.56 -13.95 -8.08
C LYS A 72 -3.02 -12.97 -9.18
N LEU A 73 -3.13 -13.42 -10.42
CA LEU A 73 -3.70 -12.60 -11.49
C LEU A 73 -5.05 -12.00 -11.02
N ALA A 74 -5.18 -10.67 -11.11
CA ALA A 74 -6.38 -9.88 -10.79
C ALA A 74 -6.71 -9.61 -9.30
N ASP A 75 -5.76 -9.73 -8.36
CA ASP A 75 -5.99 -9.32 -6.95
C ASP A 75 -5.80 -7.81 -6.67
N GLY A 76 -5.29 -7.05 -7.66
CA GLY A 76 -5.05 -5.60 -7.54
C GLY A 76 -3.82 -5.24 -6.70
N VAL A 77 -3.04 -6.24 -6.27
CA VAL A 77 -1.83 -6.05 -5.48
C VAL A 77 -0.67 -5.68 -6.41
N VAL A 78 0.02 -4.62 -6.02
CA VAL A 78 1.17 -4.08 -6.74
C VAL A 78 2.37 -3.93 -5.81
N ALA A 79 3.57 -3.81 -6.38
CA ALA A 79 4.75 -3.43 -5.62
C ALA A 79 5.44 -2.20 -6.21
N LEU A 80 5.74 -1.22 -5.36
CA LEU A 80 6.71 -0.18 -5.68
C LEU A 80 8.11 -0.73 -5.40
N ALA A 81 9.03 -0.53 -6.34
CA ALA A 81 10.35 -1.14 -6.33
C ALA A 81 11.48 -0.11 -6.38
N GLU A 82 12.48 -0.27 -5.51
CA GLU A 82 13.75 0.45 -5.54
C GLU A 82 14.87 -0.56 -5.29
N GLY A 83 15.69 -0.85 -6.32
CA GLY A 83 16.62 -1.98 -6.28
C GLY A 83 15.92 -3.30 -5.91
N ASN A 84 16.36 -3.91 -4.82
CA ASN A 84 15.77 -5.14 -4.25
C ASN A 84 14.64 -4.86 -3.25
N MET A 85 14.44 -3.60 -2.83
CA MET A 85 13.37 -3.23 -1.91
C MET A 85 12.02 -3.29 -2.62
N ARG A 86 11.02 -3.86 -1.94
CA ARG A 86 9.63 -3.93 -2.38
C ARG A 86 8.74 -3.36 -1.29
N LEU A 87 7.91 -2.40 -1.68
CA LEU A 87 6.80 -1.90 -0.87
C LEU A 87 5.51 -2.37 -1.54
N TYR A 88 4.77 -3.26 -0.88
CA TYR A 88 3.53 -3.80 -1.41
C TYR A 88 2.37 -2.85 -1.14
N GLY A 89 1.39 -2.85 -2.04
CA GLY A 89 0.21 -2.01 -1.90
C GLY A 89 -0.92 -2.44 -2.83
N ILE A 90 -2.00 -1.67 -2.80
CA ILE A 90 -3.18 -1.83 -3.63
C ILE A 90 -3.29 -0.62 -4.52
N TYR A 91 -3.33 -0.87 -5.83
CA TYR A 91 -3.52 0.18 -6.81
C TYR A 91 -5.00 0.32 -7.15
N PHE A 92 -5.61 1.44 -6.75
CA PHE A 92 -7.01 1.73 -7.08
C PHE A 92 -7.12 2.60 -8.33
N HIS A 93 -6.44 3.75 -8.31
CA HIS A 93 -6.50 4.73 -9.37
C HIS A 93 -5.20 5.55 -9.42
N ARG A 94 -5.03 6.36 -10.47
CA ARG A 94 -3.88 7.26 -10.57
C ARG A 94 -3.83 8.29 -9.42
N ALA A 95 -4.97 8.64 -8.85
CA ALA A 95 -5.06 9.60 -7.75
C ALA A 95 -5.02 8.95 -6.36
N VAL A 96 -5.01 7.61 -6.25
CA VAL A 96 -5.04 6.93 -4.96
C VAL A 96 -4.34 5.57 -4.96
N VAL A 97 -3.49 5.38 -3.96
CA VAL A 97 -2.83 4.10 -3.68
C VAL A 97 -2.85 3.85 -2.18
N LEU A 98 -3.01 2.59 -1.79
CA LEU A 98 -2.80 2.16 -0.42
C LEU A 98 -1.52 1.35 -0.34
N PHE A 99 -0.56 1.82 0.45
CA PHE A 99 0.64 1.07 0.75
C PHE A 99 0.47 0.26 2.03
N GLY A 100 0.89 -1.00 1.96
CA GLY A 100 1.05 -1.85 3.12
C GLY A 100 2.51 -1.88 3.57
N SER A 101 3.01 -3.08 3.88
CA SER A 101 4.39 -3.29 4.28
C SER A 101 5.24 -3.92 3.15
N GLY A 102 6.47 -4.29 3.45
CA GLY A 102 7.40 -4.88 2.50
C GLY A 102 8.81 -5.03 3.06
N GLY A 103 9.79 -5.22 2.19
CA GLY A 103 11.19 -5.33 2.60
C GLY A 103 12.15 -5.63 1.45
N ILE A 104 13.36 -6.07 1.81
CA ILE A 104 14.38 -6.45 0.84
C ILE A 104 14.11 -7.84 0.26
N LYS A 105 13.93 -7.92 -1.06
CA LYS A 105 13.81 -9.18 -1.79
C LYS A 105 15.20 -9.74 -2.13
N ASN A 106 15.65 -10.73 -1.36
CA ASN A 106 16.92 -11.43 -1.57
C ASN A 106 16.81 -12.69 -2.45
N VAL A 107 15.58 -13.09 -2.80
CA VAL A 107 15.25 -14.32 -3.53
C VAL A 107 14.56 -14.01 -4.87
N ARG A 108 14.59 -14.94 -5.83
CA ARG A 108 13.95 -14.76 -7.15
C ARG A 108 12.43 -14.61 -7.03
N ALA A 109 11.76 -15.47 -6.26
CA ALA A 109 10.34 -15.38 -5.96
C ALA A 109 10.16 -15.02 -4.48
N TYR A 110 9.25 -14.09 -4.15
CA TYR A 110 9.02 -13.69 -2.76
C TYR A 110 8.49 -14.85 -1.90
N GLN A 111 7.86 -15.85 -2.52
CA GLN A 111 7.33 -17.04 -1.86
C GLN A 111 8.44 -17.89 -1.21
N ASP A 112 9.69 -17.71 -1.65
CA ASP A 112 10.87 -18.38 -1.10
C ASP A 112 11.45 -17.64 0.12
N ASP A 113 10.92 -16.46 0.46
CA ASP A 113 11.27 -15.67 1.65
C ASP A 113 10.06 -15.61 2.59
N PRO A 114 10.08 -16.35 3.72
CA PRO A 114 8.94 -16.42 4.63
C PRO A 114 8.45 -15.06 5.14
N VAL A 115 9.36 -14.12 5.39
CA VAL A 115 9.03 -12.77 5.92
C VAL A 115 8.41 -11.93 4.82
N LEU A 116 9.00 -11.94 3.62
CA LEU A 116 8.45 -11.19 2.49
C LEU A 116 7.08 -11.76 2.07
N ASN A 117 6.92 -13.07 2.13
CA ASN A 117 5.66 -13.76 1.85
C ASN A 117 4.58 -13.41 2.88
N GLU A 118 4.90 -13.39 4.17
CA GLU A 118 3.96 -12.98 5.22
C GLU A 118 3.44 -11.55 4.98
N LYS A 119 4.35 -10.61 4.70
CA LYS A 119 3.97 -9.21 4.39
C LYS A 119 3.11 -9.11 3.12
N ALA A 120 3.45 -9.86 2.08
CA ALA A 120 2.65 -9.90 0.87
C ALA A 120 1.25 -10.51 1.10
N GLU A 121 1.14 -11.59 1.89
CA GLU A 121 -0.15 -12.19 2.27
C GLU A 121 -0.99 -11.24 3.14
N GLN A 122 -0.36 -10.47 4.02
CA GLN A 122 -1.04 -9.44 4.81
C GLN A 122 -1.66 -8.36 3.90
N VAL A 123 -0.91 -7.88 2.90
CA VAL A 123 -1.44 -6.91 1.91
C VAL A 123 -2.55 -7.54 1.06
N LYS A 124 -2.44 -8.81 0.67
CA LYS A 124 -3.52 -9.53 -0.04
C LYS A 124 -4.78 -9.65 0.80
N TYR A 125 -4.65 -9.92 2.10
CA TYR A 125 -5.79 -9.94 3.01
C TYR A 125 -6.50 -8.58 3.05
N VAL A 126 -5.75 -7.49 3.24
CA VAL A 126 -6.27 -6.12 3.20
C VAL A 126 -6.95 -5.83 1.86
N ALA A 127 -6.30 -6.19 0.74
CA ALA A 127 -6.84 -6.02 -0.61
C ALA A 127 -8.18 -6.73 -0.79
N SER A 128 -8.29 -7.97 -0.30
CA SER A 128 -9.54 -8.74 -0.39
C SER A 128 -10.71 -8.07 0.34
N LYS A 129 -10.43 -7.44 1.49
CA LYS A 129 -11.45 -6.75 2.30
C LYS A 129 -11.87 -5.43 1.66
N ILE A 130 -10.91 -4.64 1.19
CA ILE A 130 -11.19 -3.35 0.56
C ILE A 130 -11.89 -3.54 -0.79
N ASN A 131 -11.41 -4.46 -1.63
CA ASN A 131 -12.06 -4.75 -2.92
C ASN A 131 -13.50 -5.22 -2.72
N LYS A 132 -13.77 -6.04 -1.70
CA LYS A 132 -15.13 -6.44 -1.36
C LYS A 132 -15.99 -5.24 -0.94
N ALA A 133 -15.48 -4.37 -0.09
CA ALA A 133 -16.21 -3.18 0.34
C ALA A 133 -16.47 -2.18 -0.81
N ILE A 134 -15.55 -2.04 -1.76
CA ILE A 134 -15.77 -1.26 -2.98
C ILE A 134 -16.92 -1.86 -3.81
N LEU A 135 -16.94 -3.20 -3.98
CA LEU A 135 -18.02 -3.89 -4.69
C LEU A 135 -19.38 -3.74 -3.98
N ASP A 136 -19.37 -3.82 -2.65
CA ASP A 136 -20.56 -3.66 -1.80
C ASP A 136 -20.99 -2.18 -1.67
N ARG A 137 -20.18 -1.24 -2.20
CA ARG A 137 -20.34 0.24 -2.14
C ARG A 137 -20.22 0.84 -0.74
N ASP A 138 -19.57 0.10 0.16
CA ASP A 138 -19.18 0.57 1.51
C ASP A 138 -17.96 1.51 1.44
N ILE A 139 -17.16 1.42 0.37
CA ILE A 139 -16.08 2.35 0.05
C ILE A 139 -16.35 2.97 -1.33
N ILE A 140 -16.33 4.30 -1.39
CA ILE A 140 -16.44 5.08 -2.63
C ILE A 140 -15.11 5.83 -2.83
N ILE A 141 -14.57 5.74 -4.04
CA ILE A 141 -13.34 6.45 -4.42
C ILE A 141 -13.75 7.60 -5.34
N SER A 142 -13.43 8.84 -4.96
CA SER A 142 -13.65 10.01 -5.82
C SER A 142 -12.66 10.02 -6.99
N ASP A 143 -12.97 10.80 -8.03
CA ASP A 143 -12.06 11.01 -9.17
C ASP A 143 -10.75 11.70 -8.73
N GLU A 144 -10.81 12.48 -7.64
CA GLU A 144 -9.69 13.15 -6.99
C GLU A 144 -8.85 12.22 -6.11
N GLY A 145 -9.31 11.00 -5.82
CA GLY A 145 -8.59 10.00 -5.05
C GLY A 145 -8.87 9.99 -3.54
N GLU A 146 -9.82 10.79 -3.08
CA GLU A 146 -10.33 10.71 -1.71
C GLU A 146 -11.15 9.41 -1.54
N LEU A 147 -10.92 8.72 -0.42
CA LEU A 147 -11.72 7.56 -0.02
C LEU A 147 -12.82 8.00 0.94
N ASP A 148 -14.08 7.78 0.55
CA ASP A 148 -15.23 7.80 1.44
C ASP A 148 -15.51 6.37 1.92
N TYR A 149 -15.34 6.16 3.21
CA TYR A 149 -15.45 4.85 3.86
C TYR A 149 -16.24 4.93 5.18
N GLU A 150 -17.16 5.90 5.30
CA GLU A 150 -18.00 6.05 6.52
C GLU A 150 -18.80 4.78 6.84
N ASN A 151 -19.20 4.01 5.82
CA ASN A 151 -19.93 2.75 5.98
C ASN A 151 -19.03 1.52 6.19
N PHE A 152 -17.71 1.67 6.03
CA PHE A 152 -16.76 0.57 6.13
C PHE A 152 -16.49 0.16 7.60
N GLU A 153 -16.62 1.09 8.55
CA GLU A 153 -16.42 0.79 9.98
C GLU A 153 -17.64 0.13 10.65
N SER A 154 -18.84 0.20 10.06
CA SER A 154 -20.07 -0.25 10.72
C SER A 154 -20.35 -1.74 10.47
N TYR A 155 -19.71 -2.61 11.24
CA TYR A 155 -20.25 -3.94 11.48
C TYR A 155 -20.11 -4.28 12.97
N ASP A 156 -21.21 -4.11 13.70
CA ASP A 156 -21.47 -4.72 15.01
C ASP A 156 -21.50 -6.26 14.92
#